data_AF-A0A7Z9JPB5-F1
#
_entry.id   AF-A0A7Z9JPB5-F1
#
_cell.length_a   1.000
_cell.length_b   1.000
_cell.length_c   1.000
_cell.angle_alpha   90.00
_cell.angle_beta   90.00
_cell.angle_gamma   90.00
#
_symmetry.space_group_name_H-M   'P 1'
#
loop_
_entity.id
_entity.type
_entity.pdbx_description
1 polymer ?
#
loop_
_entity_poly.entity_id
_entity_poly.type
_entity_poly.pdbx_seq_one_letter_code
_entity_poly.pdbx_strand_id
1 'polypeptide(L)'
;MTARPVDIAPAGPVRFPDSGLGRGWESSAVIVLTAFLLVFGLVSLYNASSILAMEQELADTYYVLRQGTGVVIGVVVMFGCACLPYSVWSRLSWPLLLISIGSLVLLILPWTESIAPSINGSRRWLRIGITVQPSEFAKIAIVVWTAGMAVKKVSQFRSLRRGLAPFLVVWALLVLPIALEPDFSTALLISLLGLLIVFSAGARISHFAFLGLLLAPIVYWQLVGVGFRA
;
A
#
# COMPACT_ATOMS: atom_id res chain seq x y z
N MET A 1 49.03 14.16 -10.55
CA MET A 1 47.78 14.80 -10.10
C MET A 1 46.88 13.72 -9.53
N THR A 2 46.89 13.52 -8.22
CA THR A 2 46.09 12.50 -7.52
C THR A 2 44.68 13.04 -7.30
N ALA A 3 43.68 12.40 -7.90
CA ALA A 3 42.29 12.75 -7.70
C ALA A 3 41.93 12.52 -6.22
N ARG A 4 41.60 13.60 -5.50
CA ARG A 4 41.05 13.50 -4.15
C ARG A 4 39.70 12.79 -4.25
N PRO A 5 39.44 11.73 -3.46
CA PRO A 5 38.11 11.15 -3.40
C PRO A 5 37.16 12.21 -2.86
N VAL A 6 36.14 12.53 -3.65
CA VAL A 6 35.05 13.42 -3.22
C VAL A 6 34.34 12.68 -2.09
N ASP A 7 34.59 13.11 -0.86
CA ASP A 7 33.92 12.59 0.32
C ASP A 7 32.47 13.08 0.30
N ILE A 8 31.56 12.18 -0.10
CA ILE A 8 30.11 12.43 -0.19
C ILE A 8 29.42 12.13 1.14
N ALA A 9 30.19 11.78 2.19
CA ALA A 9 29.62 11.58 3.51
C ALA A 9 29.08 12.93 4.03
N PRO A 10 27.83 12.99 4.52
CA PRO A 10 27.27 14.22 5.07
C PRO A 10 28.17 14.75 6.18
N ALA A 11 28.71 15.96 6.01
CA ALA A 11 29.65 16.60 6.94
C ALA A 11 29.02 17.04 8.28
N GLY A 12 27.85 16.51 8.63
CA GLY A 12 27.13 16.84 9.85
C GLY A 12 26.04 15.82 10.17
N PRO A 13 25.48 15.88 11.40
CA PRO A 13 24.34 15.04 11.75
C PRO A 13 23.19 15.33 10.79
N VAL A 14 22.71 14.30 10.10
CA VAL A 14 21.59 14.39 9.16
C VAL A 14 20.37 14.91 9.92
N ARG A 15 20.08 16.20 9.78
CA ARG A 15 18.87 16.83 10.32
C ARG A 15 17.73 16.51 9.36
N PHE A 16 16.95 15.49 9.70
CA PHE A 16 15.70 15.23 9.02
C PHE A 16 14.73 16.40 9.30
N PRO A 17 13.98 16.90 8.31
CA PRO A 17 13.01 17.96 8.53
C PRO A 17 12.04 17.62 9.68
N ASP A 18 11.82 18.58 10.57
CA ASP A 18 10.93 18.44 11.73
C ASP A 18 9.44 18.25 11.34
N SER A 19 9.10 18.57 10.08
CA SER A 19 7.80 18.37 9.45
C SER A 19 7.95 17.61 8.13
N GLY A 20 6.99 16.75 7.78
CA GLY A 20 7.00 15.97 6.53
C GLY A 20 6.84 16.79 5.24
N LEU A 21 6.46 18.06 5.35
CA LEU A 21 6.40 19.01 4.23
C LEU A 21 7.79 19.62 4.02
N GLY A 22 8.54 19.03 3.09
CA GLY A 22 9.80 19.61 2.62
C GLY A 22 9.58 21.03 2.07
N ARG A 23 10.53 21.93 2.31
CA ARG A 23 10.51 23.30 1.73
C ARG A 23 10.94 23.34 0.25
N GLY A 24 11.14 22.19 -0.37
CA GLY A 24 11.64 22.05 -1.74
C GLY A 24 10.55 22.01 -2.80
N TRP A 25 10.94 22.28 -4.06
CA TRP A 25 10.08 22.22 -5.23
C TRP A 25 9.49 20.82 -5.49
N GLU A 26 10.17 19.77 -5.03
CA GLU A 26 9.76 18.37 -5.15
C GLU A 26 8.40 18.11 -4.48
N SER A 27 8.23 18.58 -3.24
CA SER A 27 6.98 18.42 -2.49
C SER A 27 5.83 19.18 -3.17
N SER A 28 6.09 20.40 -3.64
CA SER A 28 5.11 21.19 -4.39
C SER A 28 4.73 20.51 -5.70
N ALA A 29 5.69 19.95 -6.44
CA ALA A 29 5.43 19.27 -7.70
C ALA A 29 4.54 18.04 -7.52
N VAL A 30 4.80 17.21 -6.50
CA VAL A 30 3.96 16.03 -6.20
C VAL A 30 2.54 16.44 -5.81
N ILE A 31 2.37 17.50 -5.01
CA ILE A 31 1.05 18.00 -4.63
C ILE A 31 0.29 18.51 -5.85
N VAL A 32 0.93 19.31 -6.70
CA VAL A 32 0.30 19.85 -7.92
C VAL A 32 -0.08 18.73 -8.88
N LEU A 33 0.79 17.74 -9.09
CA LEU A 33 0.50 16.59 -9.93
C LEU A 33 -0.67 15.77 -9.37
N THR A 34 -0.70 15.55 -8.04
CA THR A 34 -1.79 14.83 -7.37
C THR A 34 -3.12 15.57 -7.52
N ALA A 35 -3.12 16.90 -7.34
CA ALA A 35 -4.31 17.73 -7.51
C ALA A 35 -4.80 17.70 -8.96
N PHE A 36 -3.89 17.78 -9.93
CA PHE A 36 -4.23 17.66 -11.36
C PHE A 36 -4.89 16.32 -11.67
N LEU A 37 -4.30 15.21 -11.23
CA LEU A 37 -4.86 13.87 -11.44
C LEU A 37 -6.21 13.68 -10.74
N LEU A 38 -6.39 14.28 -9.56
CA LEU A 38 -7.68 14.27 -8.85
C LEU A 38 -8.77 15.00 -9.64
N VAL A 39 -8.50 16.23 -10.11
CA VAL A 39 -9.47 17.01 -10.90
C VAL A 39 -9.76 16.31 -12.22
N PHE A 40 -8.73 15.83 -12.91
CA PHE A 40 -8.89 15.06 -14.14
C PHE A 40 -9.75 13.81 -13.93
N GLY A 41 -9.52 13.06 -12.85
CA GLY A 41 -10.31 11.90 -12.48
C GLY A 41 -11.78 12.24 -12.20
N LEU A 42 -12.07 13.34 -11.51
CA LEU A 42 -13.45 13.80 -11.27
C LEU A 42 -14.17 14.19 -12.56
N VAL A 43 -13.48 14.90 -13.46
CA VAL A 43 -14.03 15.26 -14.78
C VAL A 43 -14.29 14.00 -15.62
N SER A 44 -13.35 13.05 -15.63
CA SER A 44 -13.54 11.78 -16.34
C SER A 44 -14.71 10.98 -15.76
N LEU A 45 -14.88 10.98 -14.43
CA LEU A 45 -15.99 10.32 -13.77
C LEU A 45 -17.33 10.94 -14.16
N TYR A 46 -17.44 12.27 -14.18
CA TYR A 46 -18.66 12.95 -14.61
C TYR A 46 -19.07 12.51 -16.02
N ASN A 47 -18.12 12.54 -16.97
CA ASN A 47 -18.38 12.16 -18.35
C ASN A 47 -18.82 10.69 -18.49
N ALA A 48 -18.22 9.77 -17.72
CA ALA A 48 -18.52 8.35 -17.82
C ALA A 48 -19.80 7.93 -17.07
N SER A 49 -20.14 8.64 -15.98
CA SER A 49 -21.24 8.24 -15.06
C SER A 49 -22.55 9.01 -15.26
N SER A 50 -22.56 10.08 -16.05
CA SER A 50 -23.77 10.87 -16.32
C SER A 50 -24.89 10.04 -16.95
N ILE A 51 -24.56 9.19 -17.93
CA ILE A 51 -25.53 8.29 -18.59
C ILE A 51 -26.09 7.26 -17.59
N LEU A 52 -25.22 6.63 -16.81
CA LEU A 52 -25.59 5.67 -15.77
C LEU A 52 -26.47 6.29 -14.66
N ALA A 53 -26.23 7.56 -14.32
CA ALA A 53 -27.06 8.28 -13.35
C ALA A 53 -28.47 8.55 -13.90
N MET A 54 -28.57 8.94 -15.18
CA MET A 54 -29.85 9.15 -15.85
C MET A 54 -30.68 7.86 -15.95
N GLU A 55 -30.04 6.73 -16.27
CA GLU A 55 -30.70 5.42 -16.32
C GLU A 55 -31.26 4.95 -14.97
N GLN A 56 -30.69 5.46 -13.87
CA GLN A 56 -31.09 5.14 -12.50
C GLN A 56 -32.01 6.20 -11.88
N GLU A 57 -32.50 7.16 -12.66
CA GLU A 57 -33.33 8.30 -12.21
C GLU A 57 -32.65 9.16 -11.12
N LEU A 58 -31.32 9.18 -11.10
CA LEU A 58 -30.52 10.00 -10.20
C LEU A 58 -30.10 11.31 -10.90
N ALA A 59 -29.74 12.31 -10.10
CA ALA A 59 -29.08 13.51 -10.63
C ALA A 59 -27.77 13.10 -11.35
N ASP A 60 -27.50 13.69 -12.50
CA ASP A 60 -26.29 13.45 -13.30
C ASP A 60 -25.00 13.66 -12.50
N THR A 61 -25.04 14.55 -11.49
CA THR A 61 -23.92 14.81 -10.58
C THR A 61 -23.78 13.82 -9.42
N TYR A 62 -24.69 12.86 -9.22
CA TYR A 62 -24.74 12.02 -8.01
C TYR A 62 -23.42 11.29 -7.73
N TYR A 63 -22.85 10.60 -8.72
CA TYR A 63 -21.59 9.86 -8.57
C TYR A 63 -20.40 10.79 -8.29
N VAL A 64 -20.39 11.97 -8.91
CA VAL A 64 -19.34 12.97 -8.73
C VAL A 64 -19.40 13.58 -7.34
N LEU A 65 -20.59 13.91 -6.83
CA LEU A 65 -20.77 14.43 -5.48
C LEU A 65 -20.35 13.39 -4.43
N ARG A 66 -20.72 12.12 -4.65
CA ARG A 66 -20.30 11.01 -3.78
C ARG A 66 -18.78 10.80 -3.81
N GLN A 67 -18.15 10.90 -4.98
CA GLN A 67 -16.68 10.84 -5.07
C GLN A 67 -16.04 12.07 -4.42
N GLY A 68 -16.67 13.24 -4.56
CA GLY A 68 -16.23 14.52 -3.99
C GLY A 68 -16.14 14.49 -2.47
N THR A 69 -17.10 13.85 -1.77
CA THR A 69 -16.98 13.68 -0.31
C THR A 69 -15.76 12.84 0.07
N GLY A 70 -15.49 11.77 -0.68
CA GLY A 70 -14.28 10.96 -0.53
C GLY A 70 -12.99 11.75 -0.78
N VAL A 71 -12.98 12.62 -1.79
CA VAL A 71 -11.84 13.51 -2.08
C VAL A 71 -11.60 14.49 -0.94
N VAL A 72 -12.65 15.13 -0.41
CA VAL A 72 -12.52 16.06 0.72
C VAL A 72 -11.94 15.36 1.95
N ILE A 73 -12.49 14.19 2.32
CA ILE A 73 -11.97 13.39 3.43
C ILE A 73 -10.51 12.99 3.17
N GLY A 74 -10.19 12.51 1.97
CA GLY A 74 -8.84 12.11 1.58
C GLY A 74 -7.83 13.25 1.65
N VAL A 75 -8.19 14.46 1.21
CA VAL A 75 -7.34 15.65 1.30
C VAL A 75 -7.08 16.04 2.75
N VAL A 76 -8.12 16.03 3.61
CA VAL A 76 -7.96 16.31 5.04
C VAL A 76 -7.02 15.31 5.70
N VAL A 77 -7.19 14.01 5.42
CA VAL A 77 -6.31 12.94 5.93
C VAL A 77 -4.89 13.11 5.40
N MET A 78 -4.72 13.40 4.11
CA MET A 78 -3.41 13.65 3.49
C MET A 78 -2.66 14.79 4.18
N PHE A 79 -3.31 15.94 4.41
CA PHE A 79 -2.69 17.06 5.13
C PHE A 79 -2.33 16.68 6.56
N GLY A 80 -3.21 15.99 7.28
CA GLY A 80 -2.92 15.47 8.61
C GLY A 80 -1.69 14.56 8.64
N CYS A 81 -1.60 13.63 7.70
CA CYS A 81 -0.46 12.73 7.54
C CYS A 81 0.84 13.45 7.15
N ALA A 82 0.77 14.46 6.28
CA ALA A 82 1.93 15.23 5.83
C ALA A 82 2.56 16.08 6.96
N CYS A 83 1.76 16.49 7.94
CA CYS A 83 2.23 17.21 9.12
C CYS A 83 2.95 16.30 10.14
N LEU A 84 2.75 14.98 10.09
CA LEU A 84 3.36 14.06 11.05
C LEU A 84 4.84 13.80 10.73
N PRO A 85 5.74 13.91 11.72
CA PRO A 85 7.16 13.62 11.50
C PRO A 85 7.39 12.13 11.25
N TYR A 86 8.40 11.80 10.44
CA TYR A 86 8.73 10.41 10.09
C TYR A 86 8.97 9.50 11.31
N SER A 87 9.42 10.07 12.43
CA SER A 87 9.66 9.34 13.68
C SER A 87 8.38 8.75 14.27
N VAL A 88 7.23 9.43 14.09
CA VAL A 88 5.91 8.93 14.49
C VAL A 88 5.54 7.73 13.64
N TRP A 89 5.69 7.83 12.31
CA TRP A 89 5.47 6.70 11.39
C TRP A 89 6.34 5.49 11.74
N SER A 90 7.61 5.71 12.07
CA SER A 90 8.49 4.62 12.50
C SER A 90 8.01 3.94 13.79
N ARG A 91 7.46 4.69 14.76
CA ARG A 91 6.90 4.12 16.00
C ARG A 91 5.57 3.41 15.76
N LEU A 92 4.75 3.93 14.85
CA LEU A 92 3.46 3.36 14.46
C LEU A 92 3.58 2.14 13.53
N SER A 93 4.78 1.80 13.05
CA SER A 93 5.02 0.65 12.18
C SER A 93 4.38 -0.65 12.68
N TRP A 94 4.62 -1.04 13.93
CA TRP A 94 4.05 -2.24 14.53
C TRP A 94 2.54 -2.13 14.77
N PRO A 95 2.01 -1.07 15.39
CA PRO A 95 0.57 -0.86 15.51
C PRO A 95 -0.18 -0.93 14.16
N LEU A 96 0.32 -0.23 13.13
CA LEU A 96 -0.29 -0.23 11.80
C LEU A 96 -0.32 -1.63 11.19
N LEU A 97 0.78 -2.38 11.34
CA LEU A 97 0.87 -3.75 10.88
C LEU A 97 -0.12 -4.66 11.60
N LEU A 98 -0.19 -4.60 12.93
CA LEU A 98 -1.08 -5.44 13.73
C LEU A 98 -2.55 -5.12 13.49
N ILE A 99 -2.90 -3.84 13.36
CA ILE A 99 -4.26 -3.42 13.00
C ILE A 99 -4.62 -3.93 11.60
N SER A 100 -3.70 -3.83 10.63
CA SER A 100 -3.93 -4.33 9.27
C SER A 100 -4.14 -5.85 9.26
N ILE A 101 -3.27 -6.61 9.92
CA ILE A 101 -3.41 -8.07 10.07
C ILE A 101 -4.74 -8.41 10.75
N GLY A 102 -5.06 -7.77 11.87
CA GLY A 102 -6.31 -8.01 12.59
C GLY A 102 -7.54 -7.73 11.73
N SER A 103 -7.54 -6.62 10.99
CA SER A 103 -8.63 -6.25 10.10
C SER A 103 -8.80 -7.21 8.91
N LEU A 104 -7.70 -7.75 8.37
CA LEU A 104 -7.73 -8.78 7.33
C LEU A 104 -8.23 -10.13 7.87
N VAL A 105 -7.77 -10.53 9.06
CA VAL A 105 -8.26 -11.75 9.70
C VAL A 105 -9.77 -11.64 9.95
N LEU A 106 -10.26 -10.48 10.39
CA LEU A 106 -11.69 -10.24 10.58
C LEU A 106 -12.52 -10.47 9.32
N LEU A 107 -11.98 -10.26 8.12
CA LEU A 107 -12.71 -10.53 6.87
C LEU A 107 -12.92 -12.04 6.60
N ILE A 108 -12.02 -12.89 7.12
CA ILE A 108 -12.03 -14.34 6.86
C ILE A 108 -12.93 -15.08 7.85
N LEU A 109 -13.09 -14.55 9.06
CA LEU A 109 -13.81 -15.24 10.12
C LEU A 109 -15.29 -15.48 9.73
N PRO A 110 -15.85 -16.67 9.97
CA PRO A 110 -17.20 -17.01 9.51
C PRO A 110 -18.29 -16.19 10.20
N TRP A 111 -18.08 -15.79 11.45
CA TRP A 111 -19.08 -15.00 12.21
C TRP A 111 -19.15 -13.52 11.82
N THR A 112 -18.24 -13.04 10.97
CA THR A 112 -18.20 -11.62 10.57
C THR A 112 -18.95 -11.34 9.27
N GLU A 113 -19.72 -12.29 8.73
CA GLU A 113 -20.42 -12.12 7.44
C GLU A 113 -21.37 -10.92 7.43
N SER A 114 -21.96 -10.60 8.58
CA SER A 114 -22.83 -9.42 8.75
C SER A 114 -22.09 -8.09 8.53
N ILE A 115 -20.83 -8.00 8.94
CA ILE A 115 -20.00 -6.79 8.84
C ILE A 115 -19.05 -6.83 7.64
N ALA A 116 -18.78 -8.00 7.07
CA ALA A 116 -17.92 -8.19 5.90
C ALA A 116 -18.65 -9.05 4.86
N PRO A 117 -19.64 -8.48 4.13
CA PRO A 117 -20.43 -9.23 3.17
C PRO A 117 -19.59 -9.63 1.96
N SER A 118 -19.95 -10.76 1.34
CA SER A 118 -19.37 -11.17 0.07
C SER A 118 -19.94 -10.30 -1.06
N ILE A 119 -19.04 -9.63 -1.80
CA ILE A 119 -19.38 -8.83 -2.98
C ILE A 119 -18.59 -9.44 -4.13
N ASN A 120 -19.27 -9.86 -5.20
CA ASN A 120 -18.64 -10.54 -6.34
C ASN A 120 -17.78 -11.75 -5.93
N GLY A 121 -18.28 -12.56 -4.98
CA GLY A 121 -17.60 -13.77 -4.50
C GLY A 121 -16.43 -13.53 -3.56
N SER A 122 -16.20 -12.29 -3.09
CA SER A 122 -15.06 -11.95 -2.23
C SER A 122 -15.45 -11.04 -1.06
N ARG A 123 -14.85 -11.26 0.11
CA ARG A 123 -15.11 -10.52 1.36
C ARG A 123 -14.03 -9.46 1.59
N ARG A 124 -13.99 -8.41 0.76
CA ARG A 124 -12.90 -7.38 0.80
C ARG A 124 -13.20 -6.16 1.67
N TRP A 125 -14.48 -5.97 2.01
CA TRP A 125 -14.97 -4.71 2.55
C TRP A 125 -15.55 -4.92 3.94
N LEU A 126 -15.07 -4.13 4.90
CA LEU A 126 -15.64 -4.05 6.23
C LEU A 126 -16.67 -2.90 6.26
N ARG A 127 -17.92 -3.21 6.59
CA ARG A 127 -19.05 -2.29 6.69
C ARG A 127 -19.42 -2.07 8.16
N ILE A 128 -18.80 -1.07 8.78
CA ILE A 128 -18.99 -0.71 10.20
C ILE A 128 -19.53 0.73 10.30
N GLY A 129 -20.65 1.01 9.62
CA GLY A 129 -21.19 2.36 9.43
C GLY A 129 -20.48 3.15 8.33
N ILE A 130 -19.17 2.94 8.17
CA ILE A 130 -18.39 3.30 6.99
C ILE A 130 -17.88 2.03 6.29
N THR A 131 -17.66 2.13 4.98
CA THR A 131 -17.11 1.05 4.16
C THR A 131 -15.61 1.23 4.05
N VAL A 132 -14.85 0.30 4.61
CA VAL A 132 -13.39 0.35 4.70
C VAL A 132 -12.82 -0.88 4.04
N GLN A 133 -11.71 -0.71 3.30
CA GLN A 133 -10.98 -1.82 2.69
C GLN A 133 -9.68 -2.07 3.48
N PRO A 134 -9.60 -3.11 4.31
CA PRO A 134 -8.41 -3.46 5.10
C PRO A 134 -7.11 -3.53 4.29
N SER A 135 -7.18 -4.01 3.04
CA SER A 135 -6.00 -4.14 2.19
C SER A 135 -5.37 -2.81 1.78
N GLU A 136 -6.12 -1.70 1.81
CA GLU A 136 -5.56 -0.36 1.61
C GLU A 136 -4.63 0.05 2.76
N PHE A 137 -5.00 -0.28 4.00
CA PHE A 137 -4.14 -0.08 5.18
C PHE A 137 -2.93 -1.01 5.16
N ALA A 138 -3.11 -2.24 4.69
CA ALA A 138 -2.02 -3.21 4.56
C ALA A 138 -0.89 -2.72 3.64
N LYS A 139 -1.20 -1.98 2.56
CA LYS A 139 -0.19 -1.35 1.69
C LYS A 139 0.64 -0.30 2.43
N ILE A 140 0.02 0.52 3.26
CA ILE A 140 0.75 1.52 4.07
C ILE A 140 1.57 0.82 5.15
N ALA A 141 0.97 -0.16 5.83
CA ALA A 141 1.61 -0.90 6.91
C ALA A 141 2.84 -1.67 6.44
N ILE A 142 2.77 -2.36 5.29
CA ILE A 142 3.94 -3.07 4.76
C ILE A 142 5.06 -2.12 4.41
N VAL A 143 4.76 -0.94 3.85
CA VAL A 143 5.77 0.06 3.49
C VAL A 143 6.47 0.58 4.74
N VAL A 144 5.69 1.08 5.70
CA VAL A 144 6.22 1.70 6.92
C VAL A 144 6.97 0.68 7.79
N TRP A 145 6.40 -0.51 7.97
CA TRP A 145 7.03 -1.56 8.77
C TRP A 145 8.29 -2.11 8.11
N THR A 146 8.24 -2.39 6.81
CA THR A 146 9.41 -2.91 6.09
C THR A 146 10.54 -1.90 6.10
N ALA A 147 10.27 -0.63 5.79
CA ALA A 147 11.29 0.42 5.82
C ALA A 147 11.91 0.57 7.22
N GLY A 148 11.09 0.65 8.26
CA GLY A 148 11.55 0.80 9.64
C GLY A 148 12.38 -0.39 10.15
N MET A 149 12.01 -1.61 9.77
CA MET A 149 12.76 -2.82 10.12
C MET A 149 13.99 -3.03 9.24
N ALA A 150 13.94 -2.59 7.99
CA ALA A 150 15.06 -2.70 7.05
C ALA A 150 16.27 -1.92 7.56
N VAL A 151 16.08 -0.69 8.04
CA VAL A 151 17.15 0.13 8.63
C VAL A 151 17.86 -0.59 9.79
N LYS A 152 17.13 -1.36 10.61
CA LYS A 152 17.70 -2.09 11.75
C LYS A 152 18.44 -3.37 11.35
N LYS A 153 18.14 -3.94 10.19
CA LYS A 153 18.65 -5.24 9.71
C LYS A 153 19.53 -5.13 8.45
N VAL A 154 19.96 -3.93 8.06
CA VAL A 154 20.73 -3.68 6.83
C VAL A 154 21.93 -4.62 6.68
N SER A 155 22.70 -4.82 7.75
CA SER A 155 23.90 -5.68 7.75
C SER A 155 23.61 -7.15 7.45
N GLN A 156 22.37 -7.59 7.60
CA GLN A 156 21.95 -9.00 7.45
C GLN A 156 21.27 -9.28 6.10
N PHE A 157 20.96 -8.27 5.28
CA PHE A 157 20.22 -8.43 4.01
C PHE A 157 20.93 -9.25 2.93
N ARG A 158 22.23 -9.47 3.08
CA ARG A 158 22.98 -10.38 2.20
C ARG A 158 22.66 -11.86 2.45
N SER A 159 22.07 -12.20 3.60
CA SER A 159 21.66 -13.56 3.95
C SER A 159 20.15 -13.75 3.71
N LEU A 160 19.77 -14.76 2.93
CA LEU A 160 18.37 -15.14 2.72
C LEU A 160 17.67 -15.43 4.05
N ARG A 161 18.32 -16.24 4.91
CA ARG A 161 17.72 -16.75 6.15
C ARG A 161 17.66 -15.72 7.27
N ARG A 162 18.69 -14.89 7.44
CA ARG A 162 18.75 -13.90 8.55
C ARG A 162 18.25 -12.51 8.13
N GLY A 163 18.40 -12.18 6.85
CA GLY A 163 17.98 -10.92 6.25
C GLY A 163 16.53 -10.99 5.78
N LEU A 164 16.25 -11.77 4.72
CA LEU A 164 14.97 -11.74 4.02
C LEU A 164 13.85 -12.55 4.70
N ALA A 165 14.16 -13.74 5.24
CA ALA A 165 13.14 -14.64 5.78
C ALA A 165 12.26 -14.03 6.89
N PRO A 166 12.77 -13.24 7.85
CA PRO A 166 11.91 -12.58 8.84
C PRO A 166 10.89 -11.62 8.23
N PHE A 167 11.22 -10.95 7.12
CA PHE A 167 10.28 -10.08 6.41
C PHE A 167 9.23 -10.91 5.68
N LEU A 168 9.63 -11.99 5.01
CA LEU A 168 8.70 -12.88 4.31
C LEU A 168 7.67 -13.49 5.27
N VAL A 169 8.07 -13.88 6.48
CA VAL A 169 7.13 -14.40 7.50
C VAL A 169 6.07 -13.35 7.85
N VAL A 170 6.49 -12.10 8.07
CA VAL A 170 5.55 -11.03 8.42
C VAL A 170 4.67 -10.64 7.24
N TRP A 171 5.23 -10.58 6.03
CA TRP A 171 4.44 -10.29 4.83
C TRP A 171 3.44 -11.39 4.53
N ALA A 172 3.78 -12.65 4.79
CA ALA A 172 2.84 -13.76 4.65
C ALA A 172 1.59 -13.56 5.53
N LEU A 173 1.72 -12.95 6.71
CA LEU A 173 0.56 -12.63 7.57
C LEU A 173 -0.38 -11.56 6.98
N LEU A 174 0.09 -10.75 6.03
CA LEU A 174 -0.75 -9.82 5.26
C LEU A 174 -1.24 -10.43 3.95
N VAL A 175 -0.35 -11.10 3.22
CA VAL A 175 -0.60 -11.59 1.87
C VAL A 175 -1.49 -12.82 1.87
N LEU A 176 -1.33 -13.75 2.82
CA LEU A 176 -2.15 -14.97 2.86
C LEU A 176 -3.63 -14.67 3.07
N PRO A 177 -4.04 -13.81 4.03
CA PRO A 177 -5.44 -13.44 4.15
C PRO A 177 -6.06 -12.87 2.86
N ILE A 178 -5.34 -11.97 2.20
CA ILE A 178 -5.79 -11.32 0.96
C ILE A 178 -5.89 -12.33 -0.20
N ALA A 179 -4.95 -13.26 -0.28
CA ALA A 179 -4.97 -14.33 -1.28
C ALA A 179 -6.13 -15.32 -1.06
N LEU A 180 -6.56 -15.51 0.20
CA LEU A 180 -7.74 -16.32 0.54
C LEU A 180 -9.06 -15.61 0.22
N GLU A 181 -9.07 -14.27 0.11
CA GLU A 181 -10.19 -13.44 -0.33
C GLU A 181 -10.29 -13.31 -1.87
N PRO A 182 -9.82 -14.30 -2.63
CA PRO A 182 -9.35 -14.17 -4.02
C PRO A 182 -9.06 -12.74 -4.52
N ASP A 183 -8.21 -11.96 -3.85
CA ASP A 183 -7.71 -10.67 -4.34
C ASP A 183 -6.23 -10.75 -4.70
N PHE A 184 -5.97 -11.41 -5.83
CA PHE A 184 -4.60 -11.67 -6.29
C PHE A 184 -3.84 -10.39 -6.65
N SER A 185 -4.51 -9.42 -7.28
CA SER A 185 -3.89 -8.15 -7.67
C SER A 185 -3.35 -7.41 -6.46
N THR A 186 -4.13 -7.36 -5.37
CA THR A 186 -3.71 -6.68 -4.15
C THR A 186 -2.60 -7.45 -3.41
N ALA A 187 -2.70 -8.78 -3.35
CA ALA A 187 -1.67 -9.64 -2.78
C ALA A 187 -0.30 -9.47 -3.48
N LEU A 188 -0.32 -9.43 -4.82
CA LEU A 188 0.88 -9.21 -5.63
C LEU A 188 1.45 -7.80 -5.42
N LEU A 189 0.60 -6.78 -5.40
CA LEU A 189 1.02 -5.40 -5.19
C LEU A 189 1.70 -5.21 -3.83
N ILE A 190 1.11 -5.72 -2.75
CA ILE A 190 1.68 -5.66 -1.39
C ILE A 190 3.04 -6.38 -1.35
N SER A 191 3.11 -7.58 -1.94
CA SER A 191 4.36 -8.34 -2.03
C SER A 191 5.44 -7.54 -2.77
N LEU A 192 5.09 -6.94 -3.90
CA LEU A 192 6.00 -6.13 -4.70
C LEU A 192 6.49 -4.88 -3.95
N LEU A 193 5.60 -4.18 -3.23
CA LEU A 193 5.97 -3.02 -2.41
C LEU A 193 7.01 -3.40 -1.35
N GLY A 194 6.80 -4.49 -0.63
CA GLY A 194 7.77 -5.01 0.34
C GLY A 194 9.11 -5.33 -0.32
N LEU A 195 9.08 -6.04 -1.45
CA LEU A 195 10.27 -6.44 -2.19
C LEU A 195 11.08 -5.23 -2.67
N LEU A 196 10.43 -4.21 -3.22
CA LEU A 196 11.08 -2.98 -3.67
C LEU A 196 11.81 -2.26 -2.54
N ILE A 197 11.24 -2.24 -1.33
CA ILE A 197 11.88 -1.61 -0.17
C ILE A 197 13.10 -2.41 0.29
N VAL A 198 12.98 -3.74 0.38
CA VAL A 198 14.10 -4.61 0.78
C VAL A 198 15.21 -4.60 -0.29
N PHE A 199 14.85 -4.51 -1.57
CA PHE A 199 15.78 -4.31 -2.67
C PHE A 199 16.53 -2.98 -2.52
N SER A 200 15.80 -1.90 -2.27
CA SER A 200 16.38 -0.56 -2.03
C SER A 200 17.29 -0.54 -0.80
N ALA A 201 17.06 -1.40 0.20
CA ALA A 201 17.90 -1.57 1.37
C ALA A 201 19.19 -2.39 1.13
N GLY A 202 19.42 -2.89 -0.10
CA GLY A 202 20.66 -3.57 -0.50
C GLY A 202 20.59 -5.11 -0.50
N ALA A 203 19.38 -5.70 -0.53
CA ALA A 203 19.24 -7.14 -0.70
C ALA A 203 19.72 -7.61 -2.08
N ARG A 204 20.34 -8.80 -2.17
CA ARG A 204 20.88 -9.31 -3.44
C ARG A 204 19.75 -9.70 -4.40
N ILE A 205 19.89 -9.34 -5.68
CA ILE A 205 18.92 -9.63 -6.74
C ILE A 205 18.61 -11.13 -6.89
N SER A 206 19.57 -11.99 -6.58
CA SER A 206 19.43 -13.46 -6.61
C SER A 206 18.32 -13.98 -5.70
N HIS A 207 18.05 -13.30 -4.57
CA HIS A 207 16.96 -13.67 -3.66
C HIS A 207 15.59 -13.43 -4.30
N PHE A 208 15.46 -12.36 -5.08
CA PHE A 208 14.22 -11.99 -5.76
C PHE A 208 13.96 -12.93 -6.95
N ALA A 209 15.00 -13.27 -7.71
CA ALA A 209 14.89 -14.27 -8.77
C ALA A 209 14.44 -15.64 -8.22
N PHE A 210 15.03 -16.07 -7.10
CA PHE A 210 14.63 -17.30 -6.42
C PHE A 210 13.17 -17.26 -5.93
N LEU A 211 12.75 -16.17 -5.27
CA LEU A 211 11.38 -16.02 -4.79
C LEU A 211 10.38 -15.95 -5.95
N GLY A 212 10.70 -15.23 -7.02
CA GLY A 212 9.89 -15.17 -8.23
C GLY A 212 9.70 -16.55 -8.87
N LEU A 213 10.77 -17.33 -8.99
CA LEU A 213 10.70 -18.70 -9.49
C LEU A 213 9.84 -19.61 -8.60
N LEU A 214 9.95 -19.45 -7.27
CA LEU A 214 9.17 -20.25 -6.30
C LEU A 214 7.68 -19.90 -6.33
N LEU A 215 7.35 -18.63 -6.54
CA LEU A 215 5.95 -18.17 -6.61
C LEU A 215 5.33 -18.39 -8.00
N ALA A 216 6.12 -18.49 -9.06
CA ALA A 216 5.62 -18.62 -10.44
C ALA A 216 4.59 -19.75 -10.64
N PRO A 217 4.77 -20.98 -10.09
CA PRO A 217 3.77 -22.04 -10.22
C PRO A 217 2.45 -21.71 -9.50
N ILE A 218 2.52 -21.05 -8.35
CA ILE A 218 1.34 -20.65 -7.56
C ILE A 218 0.56 -19.57 -8.31
N VAL A 219 1.28 -18.57 -8.83
CA VAL A 219 0.71 -17.50 -9.65
C VAL A 219 0.09 -18.08 -10.92
N TYR A 220 0.80 -18.97 -11.62
CA TYR A 220 0.29 -19.63 -12.81
C TYR A 220 -0.99 -20.42 -12.51
N TRP A 221 -1.00 -21.23 -11.45
CA TRP A 221 -2.17 -22.00 -11.06
C TRP A 221 -3.35 -21.12 -10.67
N GLN A 222 -3.11 -20.00 -9.97
CA GLN A 222 -4.14 -19.02 -9.64
C GLN A 222 -4.70 -18.32 -10.89
N LEU A 223 -3.84 -17.90 -11.83
CA LEU A 223 -4.26 -17.25 -13.07
C LEU A 223 -5.09 -18.20 -13.94
N VAL A 224 -4.67 -19.47 -14.06
CA VAL A 224 -5.38 -20.48 -14.86
C VAL A 224 -6.65 -20.97 -14.14
N GLY A 225 -6.61 -21.08 -12.80
CA GLY A 225 -7.73 -21.57 -11.98
C GLY A 225 -8.87 -20.56 -11.81
N VAL A 226 -8.56 -19.25 -11.79
CA VAL A 226 -9.57 -18.17 -11.72
C VAL A 226 -10.07 -17.80 -13.13
N GLY A 227 -9.25 -17.99 -14.18
CA GLY A 227 -9.56 -17.63 -15.56
C GLY A 227 -10.61 -18.47 -16.31
N PHE A 228 -11.28 -19.44 -15.66
CA PHE A 228 -12.34 -20.27 -16.28
C PHE A 228 -13.64 -20.32 -15.47
N ARG A 229 -13.88 -19.32 -14.60
CA ARG A 229 -15.17 -19.11 -13.91
C ARG A 229 -15.62 -17.67 -14.07
N ALA A 230 -15.71 -17.22 -15.32
CA ALA A 230 -16.55 -16.07 -15.69
C ALA A 230 -18.00 -16.55 -15.81
#